data_AF-A0A943D406-F1
#
_entry.id   AF-A0A943D406-F1
#
_cell.length_a   1.000
_cell.length_b   1.000
_cell.length_c   1.000
_cell.angle_alpha   90.00
_cell.angle_beta   90.00
_cell.angle_gamma   90.00
#
_symmetry.space_group_name_H-M   'P 1'
#
loop_
_entity.id
_entity.type
_entity.pdbx_description
1 polymer ?
#
loop_
_entity_poly.entity_id
_entity_poly.type
_entity_poly.pdbx_seq_one_letter_code
_entity_poly.pdbx_strand_id
1 'polypeptide(L)'
;MLYGEEIGAISSASFYFFTSDSKVHHSGNIPEEYNVSRKIFKVLLIELLESNKNLWLEFKEADEPTGCLFIFELDSDWRFRIKYGYERNSESGRLEREIR
;
A
#
# COMPACT_ATOMS: atom_id res chain seq x y z
N MET A 1 1.09 0.97 8.80
CA MET A 1 0.89 -0.30 8.07
C MET A 1 0.34 0.03 6.69
N LEU A 2 1.02 -0.41 5.64
CA LEU A 2 0.66 -0.17 4.25
C LEU A 2 0.24 -1.48 3.59
N TYR A 3 -0.83 -1.42 2.82
CA TYR A 3 -1.33 -2.49 1.97
C TYR A 3 -1.08 -2.07 0.53
N GLY A 4 -0.39 -2.92 -0.22
CA GLY A 4 -0.15 -2.72 -1.65
C GLY A 4 -0.61 -3.92 -2.46
N GLU A 5 -1.18 -3.65 -3.63
CA GLU A 5 -1.56 -4.67 -4.61
C GLU A 5 -0.94 -4.33 -5.96
N GLU A 6 -0.31 -5.31 -6.61
CA GLU A 6 0.20 -5.16 -7.98
C GLU A 6 0.06 -6.49 -8.74
N ILE A 7 -0.65 -6.44 -9.87
CA ILE A 7 -0.88 -7.61 -10.73
C ILE A 7 -0.57 -7.31 -12.20
N GLY A 8 0.24 -6.29 -12.46
CA GLY A 8 0.66 -5.79 -13.78
C GLY A 8 -0.35 -4.86 -14.44
N ALA A 9 -1.65 -5.19 -14.35
CA ALA A 9 -2.75 -4.38 -14.91
C ALA A 9 -3.39 -3.44 -13.89
N ILE A 10 -3.27 -3.74 -12.59
CA ILE A 10 -3.87 -2.99 -11.49
C ILE A 10 -2.78 -2.77 -10.44
N SER A 11 -2.64 -1.51 -10.04
CA SER A 11 -1.79 -1.09 -8.92
C SER A 11 -2.63 -0.33 -7.92
N SER A 12 -2.53 -0.67 -6.63
CA SER A 12 -3.15 0.09 -5.56
C SER A 12 -2.31 0.09 -4.29
N ALA A 13 -2.46 1.16 -3.51
CA ALA A 13 -1.81 1.29 -2.22
C ALA A 13 -2.66 2.14 -1.29
N SER A 14 -2.83 1.68 -0.06
CA SER A 14 -3.42 2.44 1.05
C SER A 14 -2.62 2.15 2.32
N PHE A 15 -2.64 3.08 3.28
CA PHE A 15 -1.93 2.85 4.53
C PHE A 15 -2.64 3.49 5.71
N TYR A 16 -2.41 2.88 6.87
CA TYR A 16 -2.89 3.31 8.16
C TYR A 16 -1.73 3.75 9.04
N PHE A 17 -1.90 4.83 9.76
CA PHE A 17 -0.90 5.38 10.65
C PHE A 17 -1.53 5.87 11.96
N PHE A 18 -0.74 5.85 13.02
CA PHE A 18 -1.13 6.35 14.33
C PHE A 18 -0.55 7.74 14.55
N THR A 19 -1.32 8.61 15.20
CA THR A 19 -0.80 9.87 15.73
C THR A 19 -0.65 9.77 17.25
N SER A 20 -0.16 10.84 17.90
CA SER A 20 0.08 10.88 19.34
C SER A 20 -1.17 10.65 20.20
N ASP A 21 -2.37 10.81 19.64
CA ASP A 21 -3.64 10.53 20.31
C ASP A 21 -4.09 9.06 20.20
N SER A 22 -3.23 8.20 19.64
CA SER A 22 -3.47 6.78 19.39
C SER A 22 -4.64 6.49 18.46
N LYS A 23 -5.17 7.48 17.73
CA LYS A 23 -6.17 7.23 16.68
C LYS A 23 -5.51 6.68 15.43
N VAL A 24 -6.24 5.78 14.78
CA VAL A 24 -5.89 5.25 13.48
C VAL A 24 -6.40 6.19 12.40
N HIS A 25 -5.52 6.59 11.50
CA HIS A 25 -5.83 7.44 10.35
C HIS A 25 -5.62 6.66 9.06
N HIS A 26 -6.49 6.88 8.07
CA HIS A 26 -6.36 6.31 6.73
C HIS A 26 -5.66 7.31 5.79
N SER A 27 -4.75 6.83 4.95
CA SER A 27 -3.95 7.67 4.05
C SER A 27 -4.80 8.53 3.10
N GLY A 28 -5.95 8.00 2.67
CA GLY A 28 -6.87 8.72 1.79
C GLY A 28 -7.47 9.98 2.39
N ASN A 29 -7.44 10.14 3.72
CA ASN A 29 -7.97 11.31 4.42
C ASN A 29 -6.90 12.38 4.68
N ILE A 30 -5.63 12.12 4.36
CA ILE A 30 -4.53 13.04 4.62
C ILE A 30 -4.78 14.45 4.06
N PRO A 31 -5.29 14.63 2.82
CA PRO A 31 -5.54 15.96 2.27
C PRO A 31 -6.48 16.80 3.14
N GLU A 32 -7.52 16.18 3.69
CA GLU A 32 -8.55 16.83 4.50
C GLU A 32 -8.14 17.00 5.96
N GLU A 33 -7.65 15.95 6.59
CA GLU A 33 -7.32 15.95 8.03
C GLU A 33 -6.11 16.84 8.35
N TYR A 34 -5.18 16.98 7.41
CA TYR A 34 -3.92 17.71 7.61
C TYR A 34 -3.76 18.90 6.68
N ASN A 35 -4.81 19.30 5.97
CA ASN A 35 -4.81 20.42 5.03
C ASN A 35 -3.67 20.33 3.99
N VAL A 36 -3.42 19.12 3.49
CA VAL A 36 -2.42 18.84 2.47
C VAL A 36 -3.05 19.00 1.09
N SER A 37 -2.31 19.60 0.16
CA SER A 37 -2.77 19.71 -1.23
C SER A 37 -3.09 18.33 -1.80
N ARG A 38 -4.35 18.14 -2.25
CA ARG A 38 -4.78 16.92 -2.97
C ARG A 38 -3.89 16.61 -4.17
N LYS A 39 -3.34 17.65 -4.83
CA LYS A 39 -2.42 17.47 -5.96
C LYS A 39 -1.11 16.84 -5.49
N ILE A 40 -0.51 17.37 -4.42
CA ILE A 40 0.74 16.84 -3.86
C ILE A 40 0.54 15.40 -3.39
N PHE A 41 -0.55 15.14 -2.66
CA PHE A 41 -0.88 13.79 -2.22
C PHE A 41 -1.01 12.81 -3.39
N LYS A 42 -1.72 13.19 -4.47
CA LYS A 42 -1.84 12.35 -5.67
C LYS A 42 -0.51 12.08 -6.36
N VAL A 43 0.39 13.07 -6.45
CA VAL A 43 1.72 12.85 -7.05
C VAL A 43 2.51 11.83 -6.24
N LEU A 44 2.58 11.99 -4.91
CA LEU A 44 3.29 11.06 -4.04
C LEU A 44 2.67 9.66 -4.03
N LEU A 45 1.34 9.56 -4.13
CA LEU A 45 0.65 8.28 -4.27
C LEU A 45 1.03 7.59 -5.60
N ILE A 46 1.15 8.34 -6.70
CA ILE A 46 1.60 7.79 -7.98
C ILE A 46 3.03 7.26 -7.88
N GLU A 47 3.95 8.03 -7.28
CA GLU A 47 5.34 7.60 -7.06
C GLU A 47 5.44 6.31 -6.21
N LEU A 48 4.55 6.17 -5.22
CA LEU A 48 4.42 4.95 -4.43
C LEU A 48 3.95 3.76 -5.28
N LEU A 49 2.94 3.95 -6.14
CA LEU A 49 2.46 2.90 -7.04
C LEU A 49 3.51 2.49 -8.07
N GLU A 50 4.29 3.44 -8.58
CA GLU A 50 5.44 3.16 -9.45
C GLU A 50 6.50 2.32 -8.74
N SER A 51 6.77 2.61 -7.46
CA SER A 51 7.69 1.81 -6.64
C SER A 51 7.17 0.38 -6.45
N ASN A 52 5.87 0.20 -6.21
CA ASN A 52 5.24 -1.12 -6.10
C ASN A 52 5.36 -1.91 -7.41
N LYS A 53 5.13 -1.24 -8.54
CA LYS A 53 5.25 -1.85 -9.86
C LYS A 53 6.68 -2.30 -10.16
N ASN A 54 7.67 -1.47 -9.82
CA ASN A 54 9.07 -1.82 -10.00
C ASN A 54 9.43 -3.04 -9.13
N LEU A 55 8.98 -3.09 -7.87
CA LEU A 55 9.18 -4.27 -7.03
C LEU A 55 8.55 -5.52 -7.66
N TRP A 56 7.32 -5.44 -8.17
CA TRP A 56 6.67 -6.56 -8.85
C TRP A 56 7.44 -7.02 -10.11
N LEU A 57 8.00 -6.08 -10.87
CA LEU A 57 8.82 -6.39 -12.04
C LEU A 57 10.07 -7.18 -11.64
N GLU A 58 10.76 -6.82 -10.55
CA GLU A 58 11.94 -7.57 -10.06
C GLU A 58 11.60 -9.04 -9.78
N PHE A 59 10.48 -9.32 -9.09
CA PHE A 59 10.04 -10.71 -8.87
C PHE A 59 9.73 -11.44 -10.18
N LYS A 60 9.04 -10.75 -11.10
CA LYS A 60 8.68 -11.32 -12.40
C LYS A 60 9.91 -11.63 -13.25
N GLU A 61 10.89 -10.74 -13.29
CA GLU A 61 12.13 -10.90 -14.06
C GLU A 61 13.04 -11.98 -13.47
N ALA A 62 12.94 -12.22 -12.16
CA ALA A 62 13.61 -13.32 -11.46
C ALA A 62 12.91 -14.69 -11.62
N ASP A 63 11.80 -14.79 -12.35
CA ASP A 63 10.95 -15.98 -12.45
C ASP A 63 10.42 -16.48 -11.09
N GLU A 64 10.30 -15.56 -10.12
CA GLU A 64 9.74 -15.83 -8.80
C GLU A 64 8.21 -15.65 -8.82
N PRO A 65 7.48 -16.30 -7.89
CA PRO A 65 6.06 -16.03 -7.70
C PRO A 65 5.82 -14.54 -7.51
N THR A 66 4.96 -13.97 -8.35
CA THR A 66 4.61 -12.55 -8.24
C THR A 66 3.58 -12.37 -7.14
N GLY A 67 3.94 -11.60 -6.11
CA GLY A 67 3.02 -11.26 -5.02
C GLY A 67 1.85 -10.46 -5.57
N CYS A 68 0.63 -10.92 -5.31
CA CYS A 68 -0.58 -10.17 -5.67
C CYS A 68 -0.80 -9.04 -4.66
N LEU A 69 -0.48 -9.29 -3.40
CA LEU A 69 -0.66 -8.39 -2.27
C LEU A 69 0.63 -8.35 -1.45
N PHE A 70 0.96 -7.20 -0.89
CA PHE A 70 1.95 -7.12 0.18
C PHE A 70 1.49 -6.20 1.30
N ILE A 71 1.93 -6.53 2.52
CA ILE A 71 1.74 -5.70 3.70
C ILE A 71 3.12 -5.22 4.14
N PHE A 72 3.30 -3.90 4.17
CA PHE A 72 4.50 -3.24 4.66
C PHE A 72 4.22 -2.64 6.04
N GLU A 73 4.88 -3.18 7.05
CA GLU A 73 4.82 -2.71 8.44
C GLU A 73 6.09 -1.91 8.73
N LEU A 74 5.95 -0.69 9.25
CA LEU A 74 7.04 0.17 9.70
C LEU A 74 6.73 0.60 11.13
N ASP A 75 7.67 0.38 12.04
CA ASP A 75 7.56 0.82 13.43
C ASP A 75 8.23 2.18 13.67
N SER A 76 8.08 2.70 14.89
CA SER A 76 8.65 3.99 15.30
C SER A 76 10.19 3.99 15.36
N ASP A 77 10.82 2.82 15.39
CA ASP A 77 12.27 2.65 15.42
C ASP A 77 12.84 2.45 14.00
N TRP A 78 12.03 2.71 12.97
CA TRP A 78 12.36 2.52 11.56
C TRP A 78 12.67 1.08 11.16
N ARG A 79 12.25 0.11 11.96
CA ARG A 79 12.32 -1.30 11.57
C ARG A 79 11.10 -1.60 10.71
N PHE A 80 11.34 -2.36 9.65
CA PHE A 80 10.28 -2.74 8.73
C PHE A 80 10.15 -4.25 8.60
N ARG A 81 8.95 -4.68 8.21
CA ARG A 81 8.64 -6.05 7.83
C ARG A 81 7.74 -6.02 6.61
N ILE A 82 7.99 -6.94 5.67
CA ILE A 82 7.15 -7.13 4.49
C ILE A 82 6.58 -8.54 4.54
N LYS A 83 5.27 -8.65 4.34
CA LYS A 83 4.57 -9.93 4.15
C LYS A 83 4.00 -9.94 2.75
N TYR A 84 4.25 -11.00 2.00
CA TYR A 84 3.71 -11.20 0.66
C TYR A 84 2.54 -12.18 0.70
N GLY A 85 1.47 -11.85 -0.03
CA GLY A 85 0.31 -12.68 -0.25
C GLY A 85 0.20 -13.06 -1.73
N TYR A 86 0.11 -14.36 -2.01
CA TYR A 86 0.07 -14.91 -3.36
C TYR A 86 -1.32 -15.41 -3.76
N GLU A 87 -2.30 -15.31 -2.86
CA GLU A 87 -3.68 -15.72 -3.12
C GLU A 87 -4.48 -14.55 -3.71
N ARG A 88 -5.04 -14.76 -4.91
CA ARG A 88 -6.01 -13.84 -5.50
C ARG A 88 -7.36 -14.07 -4.82
N ASN A 89 -7.70 -13.26 -3.83
CA ASN A 89 -9.06 -13.24 -3.30
C ASN A 89 -9.99 -12.59 -4.35
N SER A 90 -10.47 -13.40 -5.30
CA SER A 90 -11.43 -13.00 -6.34
C SER A 90 -12.80 -12.64 -5.77
N GLU A 91 -13.06 -12.97 -4.51
CA GLU A 91 -14.33 -12.73 -3.84
C GLU A 91 -14.38 -11.36 -3.12
N SER A 92 -13.24 -10.75 -2.81
CA SER A 92 -13.20 -9.50 -2.06
C SER A 92 -12.94 -8.31 -2.99
N GLY A 93 -13.95 -7.47 -3.16
CA GLY A 93 -13.82 -6.19 -3.87
C GLY A 93 -12.80 -5.26 -3.20
N ARG A 94 -12.36 -4.20 -3.91
CA ARG A 94 -11.36 -3.23 -3.44
C ARG A 94 -11.64 -2.70 -2.02
N LEU A 95 -12.91 -2.47 -1.70
CA LEU A 95 -13.35 -2.01 -0.37
C LEU A 95 -13.19 -3.07 0.75
N GLU A 96 -13.39 -4.36 0.47
CA GLU A 96 -13.30 -5.40 1.50
C GLU A 96 -11.84 -5.68 1.92
N ARG A 97 -10.89 -5.44 1.01
CA ARG A 97 -9.45 -5.56 1.29
C ARG A 97 -8.91 -4.37 2.09
N GLU A 98 -9.54 -3.20 1.98
CA GLU A 98 -9.24 -2.03 2.80
C GLU A 98 -9.78 -2.15 4.24
N ILE A 99 -10.75 -3.04 4.51
CA ILE A 99 -11.45 -3.12 5.81
C ILE A 99 -10.94 -4.26 6.72
N ARG A 100 -10.09 -5.18 6.22
CA ARG A 100 -9.60 -6.34 6.98
C ARG A 100 -8.19 -6.22 7.55
#